data_AF-J3BWE4-F1
#
_entry.id   AF-J3BWE4-F1
#
_cell.length_a   1.000
_cell.length_b   1.000
_cell.length_c   1.000
_cell.angle_alpha   90.00
_cell.angle_beta   90.00
_cell.angle_gamma   90.00
#
_symmetry.space_group_name_H-M   'P 1'
#
loop_
_entity.id
_entity.type
_entity.pdbx_description
1 polymer ?
#
loop_
_entity_poly.entity_id
_entity_poly.type
_entity_poly.pdbx_seq_one_letter_code
_entity_poly.pdbx_strand_id
1 'polypeptide(L)'
;KLAADALAAATKDESAKEIDNLTQSIESSSKTQSDLIAQFNATVANKQKDLNDLKEENDLSEKGIYKEPKPFKSVAAENSQIESLKAQIADANKAQKDAIANLTNLYNERLKKFPNKNDALNKAYLEKINQLKAAQLKAEQDNLTLISNLERIKTETEIEKKRRIKRAAYENDQGRYAQDLAALKRIKETTKLSSTPLTESDFDFGEDQSNMQIIKNIKNSESGYYLIIAVHSSVEKRDEFLTKAVAAGRSDVNFFYNVTTSKYYIYYEKFEGLAEATKALETKGNKPYNSKMVIVKVEN
;
A
#
# COMPACT_ATOMS: atom_id res chain seq x y z
N LYS A 1 -52.68 37.48 15.56
CA LYS A 1 -52.27 38.50 16.54
C LYS A 1 -50.83 38.24 17.01
N LEU A 2 -50.54 37.12 17.71
CA LEU A 2 -49.19 36.75 18.17
C LEU A 2 -48.07 36.76 17.10
N ALA A 3 -48.32 36.25 15.89
CA ALA A 3 -47.33 36.29 14.81
C ALA A 3 -47.11 37.70 14.23
N ALA A 4 -48.14 38.55 14.22
CA ALA A 4 -48.05 39.93 13.76
C ALA A 4 -47.41 40.85 14.81
N ASP A 5 -47.66 40.58 16.10
CA ASP A 5 -47.02 41.26 17.23
C ASP A 5 -45.53 40.87 17.36
N ALA A 6 -45.16 39.63 17.03
CA ALA A 6 -43.76 39.19 16.93
C ALA A 6 -43.02 39.86 15.76
N LEU A 7 -43.67 39.98 14.59
CA LEU A 7 -43.12 40.69 13.44
C LEU A 7 -42.93 42.19 13.73
N ALA A 8 -43.89 42.82 14.41
CA ALA A 8 -43.81 44.22 14.81
C ALA A 8 -42.72 44.48 15.89
N ALA A 9 -42.52 43.55 16.84
CA ALA A 9 -41.44 43.63 17.82
C ALA A 9 -40.05 43.45 17.18
N ALA A 10 -39.90 42.54 16.20
CA ALA A 10 -38.66 42.35 15.46
C ALA A 10 -38.25 43.58 14.62
N THR A 11 -39.22 44.33 14.08
CA THR A 11 -38.90 45.54 13.27
C THR A 11 -38.23 46.67 14.05
N LYS A 12 -38.40 46.73 15.39
CA LYS A 12 -37.81 47.75 16.28
C LYS A 12 -36.61 47.26 17.09
N ASP A 13 -36.25 45.99 16.97
CA ASP A 13 -35.24 45.34 17.78
C ASP A 13 -34.00 45.02 16.95
N GLU A 14 -32.96 45.82 17.13
CA GLU A 14 -31.70 45.70 16.41
C GLU A 14 -31.04 44.31 16.61
N SER A 15 -31.17 43.74 17.81
CA SER A 15 -30.65 42.40 18.12
C SER A 15 -31.45 41.28 17.44
N ALA A 16 -32.75 41.49 17.13
CA ALA A 16 -33.50 40.52 16.32
C ALA A 16 -32.98 40.49 14.87
N LYS A 17 -32.74 41.67 14.29
CA LYS A 17 -32.22 41.79 12.91
C LYS A 17 -30.86 41.15 12.75
N GLU A 18 -29.96 41.34 13.71
CA GLU A 18 -28.63 40.72 13.72
C GLU A 18 -28.71 39.19 13.80
N ILE A 19 -29.58 38.65 14.66
CA ILE A 19 -29.82 37.21 14.77
C ILE A 19 -30.39 36.65 13.46
N ASP A 20 -31.37 37.31 12.86
CA ASP A 20 -31.99 36.87 11.61
C ASP A 20 -30.99 36.87 10.45
N ASN A 21 -30.22 37.95 10.29
CA ASN A 21 -29.19 38.07 9.26
C ASN A 21 -28.10 37.01 9.42
N LEU A 22 -27.59 36.81 10.64
CA LEU A 22 -26.58 35.79 10.90
C LEU A 22 -27.13 34.38 10.68
N THR A 23 -28.39 34.13 11.06
CA THR A 23 -29.06 32.85 10.79
C THR A 23 -29.13 32.55 9.30
N GLN A 24 -29.55 33.51 8.46
CA GLN A 24 -29.60 33.33 7.01
C GLN A 24 -28.21 33.09 6.40
N SER A 25 -27.19 33.78 6.91
CA SER A 25 -25.79 33.57 6.51
C SER A 25 -25.33 32.15 6.83
N ILE A 26 -25.62 31.67 8.05
CA ILE A 26 -25.29 30.32 8.52
C ILE A 26 -26.02 29.25 7.70
N GLU A 27 -27.28 29.46 7.32
CA GLU A 27 -28.02 28.54 6.46
C GLU A 27 -27.41 28.45 5.05
N SER A 28 -26.99 29.59 4.51
CA SER A 28 -26.33 29.66 3.21
C SER A 28 -24.98 28.93 3.22
N SER A 29 -24.15 29.15 4.25
CA SER A 29 -22.88 28.44 4.41
C SER A 29 -23.06 26.94 4.68
N SER A 30 -24.12 26.55 5.40
CA SER A 30 -24.46 25.13 5.63
C SER A 30 -24.73 24.40 4.32
N LYS A 31 -25.37 25.08 3.35
CA LYS A 31 -25.61 24.50 2.02
C LYS A 31 -24.30 24.24 1.28
N THR A 32 -23.39 25.21 1.27
CA THR A 32 -22.06 25.05 0.67
C THR A 32 -21.28 23.92 1.33
N GLN A 33 -21.30 23.83 2.66
CA GLN A 33 -20.67 22.74 3.42
C GLN A 33 -21.25 21.38 3.05
N SER A 34 -22.58 21.27 2.91
CA SER A 34 -23.26 20.05 2.46
C SER A 34 -22.81 19.65 1.05
N ASP A 35 -22.66 20.60 0.13
CA ASP A 35 -22.21 20.34 -1.23
C ASP A 35 -20.75 19.83 -1.25
N LEU A 36 -19.88 20.39 -0.40
CA LEU A 36 -18.50 19.91 -0.24
C LEU A 36 -18.45 18.48 0.29
N ILE A 37 -19.25 18.15 1.31
CA ILE A 37 -19.34 16.81 1.87
C ILE A 37 -19.89 15.82 0.83
N ALA A 38 -20.88 16.22 0.03
CA ALA A 38 -21.42 15.40 -1.04
C ALA A 38 -20.38 15.10 -2.13
N GLN A 39 -19.60 16.10 -2.54
CA GLN A 39 -18.48 15.93 -3.47
C GLN A 39 -17.40 15.00 -2.90
N PHE A 40 -17.08 15.15 -1.62
CA PHE A 40 -16.10 14.30 -0.96
C PHE A 40 -16.60 12.84 -0.88
N ASN A 41 -17.86 12.62 -0.54
CA ASN A 41 -18.49 11.31 -0.57
C ASN A 41 -18.43 10.66 -1.95
N ALA A 42 -18.77 11.40 -3.02
CA ALA A 42 -18.69 10.89 -4.39
C ALA A 42 -17.25 10.47 -4.77
N THR A 43 -16.26 11.24 -4.32
CA THR A 43 -14.84 10.93 -4.55
C THR A 43 -14.40 9.68 -3.79
N VAL A 44 -14.84 9.52 -2.53
CA VAL A 44 -14.59 8.30 -1.75
C VAL A 44 -15.28 7.08 -2.37
N ALA A 45 -16.51 7.23 -2.88
CA ALA A 45 -17.23 6.16 -3.57
C ALA A 45 -16.50 5.71 -4.84
N ASN A 46 -15.93 6.64 -5.61
CA ASN A 46 -15.10 6.32 -6.77
C ASN A 46 -13.84 5.54 -6.37
N LYS A 47 -13.15 5.93 -5.28
CA LYS A 47 -12.01 5.15 -4.75
C LYS A 47 -12.43 3.75 -4.32
N GLN A 48 -13.60 3.60 -3.70
CA GLN A 48 -14.12 2.28 -3.32
C GLN A 48 -14.41 1.42 -4.55
N LYS A 49 -14.96 2.01 -5.61
CA LYS A 49 -15.18 1.33 -6.88
C LYS A 49 -13.86 0.88 -7.51
N ASP A 50 -12.84 1.74 -7.54
CA ASP A 50 -11.52 1.41 -8.07
C ASP A 50 -10.87 0.25 -7.29
N LEU A 51 -11.04 0.21 -5.96
CA LEU A 51 -10.61 -0.91 -5.14
C LEU A 51 -11.37 -2.21 -5.45
N ASN A 52 -12.69 -2.15 -5.60
CA ASN A 52 -13.49 -3.33 -5.95
C ASN A 52 -13.12 -3.87 -7.33
N ASP A 53 -12.90 -2.98 -8.29
CA ASP A 53 -12.43 -3.32 -9.64
C ASP A 53 -11.05 -4.02 -9.58
N LEU A 54 -10.13 -3.55 -8.73
CA LEU A 54 -8.82 -4.17 -8.52
C LEU A 54 -8.92 -5.55 -7.87
N LYS A 55 -9.81 -5.72 -6.88
CA LYS A 55 -10.07 -7.03 -6.26
C LYS A 55 -10.61 -8.03 -7.28
N GLU A 56 -11.59 -7.62 -8.08
CA GLU A 56 -12.17 -8.46 -9.12
C GLU A 56 -11.12 -8.88 -10.17
N GLU A 57 -10.28 -7.94 -10.64
CA GLU A 57 -9.18 -8.25 -11.56
C GLU A 57 -8.21 -9.28 -10.95
N ASN A 58 -7.85 -9.09 -9.67
CA ASN A 58 -6.97 -10.00 -8.96
C ASN A 58 -7.60 -11.40 -8.83
N ASP A 59 -8.86 -11.49 -8.40
CA ASP A 59 -9.58 -12.75 -8.18
C ASP A 59 -9.83 -13.53 -9.48
N LEU A 60 -10.16 -12.84 -10.58
CA LEU A 60 -10.33 -13.47 -11.90
C LEU A 60 -9.01 -14.01 -12.43
N SER A 61 -7.94 -13.21 -12.30
CA SER A 61 -6.62 -13.65 -12.75
C SER A 61 -6.08 -14.81 -11.93
N GLU A 62 -6.42 -14.94 -10.64
CA GLU A 62 -6.09 -16.14 -9.85
C GLU A 62 -6.82 -17.41 -10.33
N LYS A 63 -7.98 -17.25 -10.97
CA LYS A 63 -8.70 -18.34 -11.63
C LYS A 63 -8.21 -18.61 -13.05
N GLY A 64 -7.16 -17.93 -13.50
CA GLY A 64 -6.64 -18.01 -14.87
C GLY A 64 -7.55 -17.35 -15.91
N ILE A 65 -8.51 -16.53 -15.49
CA ILE A 65 -9.44 -15.83 -16.38
C ILE A 65 -8.84 -14.47 -16.73
N TYR A 66 -8.43 -14.32 -17.99
CA TYR A 66 -7.89 -13.06 -18.49
C TYR A 66 -9.00 -12.01 -18.66
N LYS A 67 -8.79 -10.83 -18.05
CA LYS A 67 -9.60 -9.62 -18.24
C LYS A 67 -8.68 -8.53 -18.74
N GLU A 68 -9.10 -7.79 -19.76
CA GLU A 68 -8.30 -6.71 -20.33
C GLU A 68 -7.96 -5.66 -19.25
N PRO A 69 -6.68 -5.26 -19.11
CA PRO A 69 -6.29 -4.26 -18.12
C PRO A 69 -7.04 -2.95 -18.35
N LYS A 70 -7.63 -2.40 -17.30
CA LYS A 70 -8.27 -1.09 -17.41
C LYS A 70 -7.22 -0.02 -17.77
N PRO A 71 -7.59 1.00 -18.57
CA PRO A 71 -6.69 2.10 -18.88
C PRO A 71 -6.12 2.72 -17.61
N PHE A 72 -4.84 3.11 -17.66
CA PHE A 72 -4.21 3.80 -16.54
C PHE A 72 -4.93 5.12 -16.27
N LYS A 73 -5.54 5.23 -15.09
CA LYS A 73 -6.12 6.48 -14.58
C LYS A 73 -5.07 7.15 -13.68
N SER A 74 -4.65 8.35 -14.04
CA SER A 74 -3.77 9.14 -13.16
C SER A 74 -4.50 9.47 -11.85
N VAL A 75 -3.95 8.99 -10.73
CA VAL A 75 -4.52 9.23 -9.40
C VAL A 75 -4.08 10.57 -8.80
N ALA A 76 -3.14 11.28 -9.44
CA ALA A 76 -2.58 12.52 -8.88
C ALA A 76 -3.63 13.63 -8.76
N ALA A 77 -4.43 13.84 -9.81
CA ALA A 77 -5.49 14.85 -9.82
C ALA A 77 -6.57 14.53 -8.76
N GLU A 78 -6.99 13.27 -8.69
CA GLU A 78 -8.01 12.81 -7.74
C GLU A 78 -7.50 12.91 -6.29
N ASN A 79 -6.24 12.58 -6.02
CA ASN A 79 -5.65 12.73 -4.69
C ASN A 79 -5.50 14.21 -4.31
N SER A 80 -5.12 15.07 -5.25
CA SER A 80 -5.07 16.52 -5.01
C SER A 80 -6.45 17.09 -4.70
N GLN A 81 -7.49 16.64 -5.41
CA GLN A 81 -8.88 17.01 -5.15
C GLN A 81 -9.32 16.56 -3.75
N ILE A 82 -8.97 15.34 -3.32
CA ILE A 82 -9.26 14.83 -1.97
C ILE A 82 -8.65 15.74 -0.90
N GLU A 83 -7.36 16.08 -1.02
CA GLU A 83 -6.71 16.94 -0.02
C GLU A 83 -7.29 18.35 -0.01
N SER A 84 -7.67 18.88 -1.18
CA SER A 84 -8.38 20.16 -1.28
C SER A 84 -9.75 20.10 -0.60
N LEU A 85 -10.54 19.07 -0.84
CA LEU A 85 -11.86 18.89 -0.22
C LEU A 85 -11.76 18.75 1.30
N LYS A 86 -10.78 18.00 1.82
CA LYS A 86 -10.52 17.89 3.26
C LYS A 86 -10.24 19.26 3.89
N ALA A 87 -9.38 20.06 3.25
CA ALA A 87 -9.06 21.40 3.73
C ALA A 87 -10.29 22.32 3.72
N GLN A 88 -11.02 22.37 2.59
CA GLN A 88 -12.23 23.19 2.46
C GLN A 88 -13.32 22.80 3.47
N ILE A 89 -13.53 21.51 3.73
CA ILE A 89 -14.48 21.04 4.72
C ILE A 89 -14.02 21.40 6.15
N ALA A 90 -12.72 21.30 6.44
CA ALA A 90 -12.18 21.70 7.74
C ALA A 90 -12.37 23.21 7.99
N ASP A 91 -12.09 24.04 7.00
CA ASP A 91 -12.31 25.49 7.07
C ASP A 91 -13.79 25.84 7.20
N ALA A 92 -14.66 25.19 6.42
CA ALA A 92 -16.11 25.36 6.51
C ALA A 92 -16.64 24.96 7.90
N ASN A 93 -16.18 23.83 8.46
CA ASN A 93 -16.53 23.40 9.81
C ASN A 93 -16.15 24.43 10.87
N LYS A 94 -14.94 25.00 10.76
CA LYS A 94 -14.46 26.02 11.69
C LYS A 94 -15.32 27.29 11.60
N ALA A 95 -15.51 27.83 10.38
CA ALA A 95 -16.31 29.02 10.16
C ALA A 95 -17.76 28.84 10.66
N GLN A 96 -18.34 27.67 10.42
CA GLN A 96 -19.70 27.34 10.84
C GLN A 96 -19.83 27.28 12.38
N LYS A 97 -18.87 26.66 13.08
CA LYS A 97 -18.80 26.64 14.55
C LYS A 97 -18.72 28.05 15.12
N ASP A 98 -17.83 28.87 14.56
CA ASP A 98 -17.63 30.26 15.01
C ASP A 98 -18.90 31.10 14.80
N ALA A 99 -19.57 30.94 13.66
CA ALA A 99 -20.82 31.63 13.36
C ALA A 99 -21.97 31.18 14.31
N ILE A 100 -22.11 29.88 14.59
CA ILE A 100 -23.10 29.37 15.54
C ILE A 100 -22.81 29.85 16.97
N ALA A 101 -21.53 29.96 17.35
CA ALA A 101 -21.14 30.53 18.64
C ALA A 101 -21.53 32.00 18.74
N ASN A 102 -21.25 32.80 17.70
CA ASN A 102 -21.67 34.20 17.61
C ASN A 102 -23.20 34.34 17.67
N LEU A 103 -23.95 33.49 16.96
CA LEU A 103 -25.40 33.46 17.01
C LEU A 103 -25.92 33.16 18.42
N THR A 104 -25.27 32.21 19.10
CA THR A 104 -25.58 31.88 20.50
C THR A 104 -25.35 33.08 21.42
N ASN A 105 -24.27 33.84 21.19
CA ASN A 105 -23.97 35.04 21.97
C ASN A 105 -24.99 36.16 21.75
N LEU A 106 -25.36 36.45 20.49
CA LEU A 106 -26.40 37.44 20.18
C LEU A 106 -27.75 37.08 20.80
N TYR A 107 -28.11 35.79 20.77
CA TYR A 107 -29.30 35.29 21.46
C TYR A 107 -29.23 35.51 22.98
N ASN A 108 -28.07 35.25 23.60
CA ASN A 108 -27.88 35.47 25.04
C ASN A 108 -27.94 36.97 25.40
N GLU A 109 -27.42 37.86 24.56
CA GLU A 109 -27.52 39.31 24.74
C GLU A 109 -28.96 39.80 24.62
N ARG A 110 -29.69 39.30 23.63
CA ARG A 110 -31.14 39.54 23.49
C ARG A 110 -31.89 39.12 24.76
N LEU A 111 -31.61 37.93 25.30
CA LEU A 111 -32.22 37.47 26.55
C LEU A 111 -31.93 38.38 27.74
N LYS A 112 -30.79 39.07 27.79
CA LYS A 112 -30.52 40.06 28.85
C LYS A 112 -31.42 41.30 28.71
N LYS A 113 -31.65 41.76 27.48
CA LYS A 113 -32.52 42.93 27.17
C LYS A 113 -34.00 42.58 27.33
N PHE A 114 -34.38 41.37 26.96
CA PHE A 114 -35.75 40.85 27.00
C PHE A 114 -35.78 39.51 27.77
N PRO A 115 -35.84 39.53 29.11
CA PRO A 115 -35.62 38.36 29.97
C PRO A 115 -36.75 37.32 29.98
N ASN A 116 -37.74 37.45 29.10
CA ASN A 116 -38.84 36.49 29.00
C ASN A 116 -38.49 35.32 28.09
N LYS A 117 -37.88 34.26 28.62
CA LYS A 117 -37.60 33.02 27.86
C LYS A 117 -38.84 32.36 27.22
N ASN A 118 -40.04 32.74 27.65
CA ASN A 118 -41.29 32.21 27.13
C ASN A 118 -41.89 33.04 25.99
N ASP A 119 -41.29 34.16 25.60
CA ASP A 119 -41.73 34.86 24.41
C ASP A 119 -41.48 34.01 23.15
N ALA A 120 -42.35 34.20 22.16
CA ALA A 120 -42.37 33.37 20.96
C ALA A 120 -41.08 33.49 20.13
N LEU A 121 -40.43 34.67 20.14
CA LEU A 121 -39.27 34.96 19.31
C LEU A 121 -38.01 34.34 19.91
N ASN A 122 -37.79 34.49 21.22
CA ASN A 122 -36.67 33.82 21.92
C ASN A 122 -36.78 32.29 21.83
N LYS A 123 -37.99 31.72 21.92
CA LYS A 123 -38.20 30.28 21.70
C LYS A 123 -37.79 29.85 20.29
N ALA A 124 -38.22 30.59 19.27
CA ALA A 124 -37.87 30.29 17.88
C ALA A 124 -36.35 30.36 17.64
N TYR A 125 -35.66 31.37 18.19
CA TYR A 125 -34.21 31.49 18.08
C TYR A 125 -33.46 30.37 18.79
N LEU A 126 -33.87 30.00 20.00
CA LEU A 126 -33.26 28.89 20.73
C LEU A 126 -33.42 27.56 19.97
N GLU A 127 -34.61 27.29 19.46
CA GLU A 127 -34.89 26.10 18.65
C GLU A 127 -34.00 26.08 17.42
N LYS A 128 -33.91 27.20 16.69
CA LYS A 128 -33.08 27.30 15.49
C LYS A 128 -31.60 27.10 15.78
N ILE A 129 -31.06 27.70 16.85
CA ILE A 129 -29.67 27.49 17.29
C ILE A 129 -29.41 26.01 17.59
N ASN A 130 -30.35 25.33 18.26
CA ASN A 130 -30.21 23.90 18.57
C ASN A 130 -30.24 23.04 17.30
N GLN A 131 -31.12 23.36 16.34
CA GLN A 131 -31.13 22.69 15.03
C GLN A 131 -29.80 22.88 14.28
N LEU A 132 -29.25 24.10 14.27
CA LEU A 132 -27.97 24.39 13.62
C LEU A 132 -26.80 23.65 14.29
N LYS A 133 -26.78 23.58 15.62
CA LYS A 133 -25.78 22.79 16.37
C LYS A 133 -25.87 21.30 16.06
N ALA A 134 -27.08 20.75 16.01
CA ALA A 134 -27.30 19.34 15.68
C ALA A 134 -26.88 19.02 14.24
N ALA A 135 -27.22 19.89 13.29
CA ALA A 135 -26.81 19.76 11.89
C ALA A 135 -25.28 19.82 11.75
N GLN A 136 -24.61 20.75 12.44
CA GLN A 136 -23.16 20.86 12.44
C GLN A 136 -22.47 19.62 13.02
N LEU A 137 -22.98 19.09 14.14
CA LEU A 137 -22.46 17.86 14.72
C LEU A 137 -22.58 16.67 13.76
N LYS A 138 -23.72 16.55 13.08
CA LYS A 138 -23.93 15.51 12.07
C LYS A 138 -22.95 15.64 10.90
N ALA A 139 -22.76 16.86 10.39
CA ALA A 139 -21.82 17.12 9.29
C ALA A 139 -20.37 16.71 9.66
N GLU A 140 -19.96 16.96 10.90
CA GLU A 140 -18.66 16.50 11.41
C GLU A 140 -18.55 14.98 11.48
N GLN A 141 -19.58 14.29 11.97
CA GLN A 141 -19.61 12.83 12.04
C GLN A 141 -19.57 12.19 10.64
N ASP A 142 -20.33 12.75 9.69
CA ASP A 142 -20.33 12.29 8.30
C ASP A 142 -18.93 12.48 7.70
N ASN A 143 -18.28 13.63 7.92
CA ASN A 143 -16.93 13.88 7.44
C ASN A 143 -15.88 12.92 8.05
N LEU A 144 -15.94 12.68 9.37
CA LEU A 144 -15.04 11.72 10.03
C LEU A 144 -15.19 10.30 9.48
N THR A 145 -16.43 9.89 9.19
CA THR A 145 -16.73 8.60 8.58
C THR A 145 -16.12 8.50 7.17
N LEU A 146 -16.22 9.56 6.36
CA LEU A 146 -15.62 9.61 5.03
C LEU A 146 -14.09 9.53 5.08
N ILE A 147 -13.44 10.22 6.02
CA ILE A 147 -11.99 10.15 6.22
C ILE A 147 -11.57 8.74 6.61
N SER A 148 -12.24 8.11 7.57
CA SER A 148 -11.95 6.75 7.99
C SER A 148 -12.12 5.73 6.84
N ASN A 149 -13.18 5.87 6.06
CA ASN A 149 -13.40 5.04 4.87
C ASN A 149 -12.28 5.19 3.84
N LEU A 150 -11.81 6.41 3.60
CA LEU A 150 -10.72 6.67 2.69
C LEU A 150 -9.40 6.03 3.15
N GLU A 151 -9.09 6.08 4.44
CA GLU A 151 -7.90 5.44 5.03
C GLU A 151 -7.95 3.91 4.90
N ARG A 152 -9.13 3.33 5.15
CA ARG A 152 -9.37 1.90 4.93
C ARG A 152 -9.15 1.53 3.47
N ILE A 153 -9.76 2.27 2.53
CA ILE A 153 -9.62 2.03 1.08
C ILE A 153 -8.15 2.11 0.66
N LYS A 154 -7.41 3.10 1.16
CA LYS A 154 -5.97 3.24 0.88
C LYS A 154 -5.20 1.99 1.32
N THR A 155 -5.45 1.51 2.54
CA THR A 155 -4.78 0.34 3.10
C THR A 155 -5.11 -0.92 2.30
N GLU A 156 -6.37 -1.16 2.00
CA GLU A 156 -6.81 -2.32 1.21
C GLU A 156 -6.26 -2.28 -0.22
N THR A 157 -6.19 -1.09 -0.84
CA THR A 157 -5.61 -0.93 -2.18
C THR A 157 -4.14 -1.34 -2.22
N GLU A 158 -3.36 -0.95 -1.20
CA GLU A 158 -1.95 -1.35 -1.12
C GLU A 158 -1.77 -2.86 -0.89
N ILE A 159 -2.69 -3.49 -0.17
CA ILE A 159 -2.70 -4.96 -0.03
C ILE A 159 -2.91 -5.63 -1.39
N GLU A 160 -3.90 -5.20 -2.16
CA GLU A 160 -4.19 -5.78 -3.47
C GLU A 160 -3.08 -5.52 -4.49
N LYS A 161 -2.44 -4.35 -4.46
CA LYS A 161 -1.23 -4.11 -5.27
C LYS A 161 -0.10 -5.07 -4.92
N LYS A 162 0.16 -5.28 -3.62
CA LYS A 162 1.18 -6.25 -3.17
C LYS A 162 0.84 -7.68 -3.58
N ARG A 163 -0.44 -8.06 -3.55
CA ARG A 163 -0.92 -9.38 -4.03
C ARG A 163 -0.59 -9.57 -5.51
N ARG A 164 -0.89 -8.57 -6.35
CA ARG A 164 -0.56 -8.60 -7.79
C ARG A 164 0.95 -8.70 -8.04
N ILE A 165 1.77 -7.93 -7.32
CA ILE A 165 3.24 -7.98 -7.46
C ILE A 165 3.78 -9.36 -7.10
N LYS A 166 3.34 -9.93 -5.97
CA LYS A 166 3.74 -11.28 -5.55
C LYS A 166 3.35 -12.33 -6.59
N ARG A 167 2.15 -12.21 -7.18
CA ARG A 167 1.70 -13.12 -8.23
C ARG A 167 2.49 -12.96 -9.52
N ALA A 168 2.71 -11.74 -9.99
CA ALA A 168 3.51 -11.50 -11.19
C ALA A 168 4.95 -12.05 -11.02
N ALA A 169 5.53 -11.92 -9.82
CA ALA A 169 6.80 -12.57 -9.50
C ALA A 169 6.68 -14.11 -9.59
N TYR A 170 5.61 -14.69 -9.03
CA TYR A 170 5.34 -16.14 -9.03
C TYR A 170 5.05 -16.73 -10.43
N GLU A 171 4.23 -16.08 -11.25
CA GLU A 171 3.85 -16.52 -12.60
C GLU A 171 5.04 -16.45 -13.56
N ASN A 172 5.90 -15.44 -13.42
CA ASN A 172 7.16 -15.36 -14.15
C ASN A 172 8.18 -16.44 -13.71
N ASP A 173 7.98 -17.13 -12.58
CA ASP A 173 8.91 -18.17 -12.12
C ASP A 173 8.99 -19.36 -13.08
N GLN A 174 7.89 -19.78 -13.71
CA GLN A 174 7.91 -20.92 -14.62
C GLN A 174 8.63 -20.60 -15.93
N GLY A 175 8.34 -19.43 -16.51
CA GLY A 175 9.04 -18.94 -17.71
C GLY A 175 10.53 -18.71 -17.45
N ARG A 176 10.86 -18.08 -16.31
CA ARG A 176 12.25 -17.88 -15.86
C ARG A 176 12.96 -19.21 -15.65
N TYR A 177 12.35 -20.18 -14.97
CA TYR A 177 12.96 -21.49 -14.73
C TYR A 177 13.31 -22.22 -16.03
N ALA A 178 12.43 -22.18 -17.03
CA ALA A 178 12.72 -22.78 -18.34
C ALA A 178 13.90 -22.09 -19.06
N GLN A 179 13.96 -20.76 -19.01
CA GLN A 179 15.06 -19.98 -19.58
C GLN A 179 16.39 -20.25 -18.85
N ASP A 180 16.34 -20.33 -17.54
CA ASP A 180 17.46 -20.62 -16.65
C ASP A 180 18.06 -22.00 -16.93
N LEU A 181 17.22 -23.03 -17.10
CA LEU A 181 17.66 -24.36 -17.49
C LEU A 181 18.29 -24.37 -18.89
N ALA A 182 17.70 -23.66 -19.85
CA ALA A 182 18.25 -23.55 -21.19
C ALA A 182 19.62 -22.85 -21.20
N ALA A 183 19.78 -21.79 -20.40
CA ALA A 183 21.05 -21.10 -20.24
C ALA A 183 22.11 -22.01 -19.61
N LEU A 184 21.78 -22.72 -18.51
CA LEU A 184 22.68 -23.67 -17.87
C LEU A 184 23.13 -24.77 -18.84
N LYS A 185 22.19 -25.35 -19.58
CA LYS A 185 22.48 -26.38 -20.59
C LYS A 185 23.46 -25.86 -21.64
N ARG A 186 23.20 -24.68 -22.21
CA ARG A 186 24.09 -24.02 -23.18
C ARG A 186 25.47 -23.77 -22.59
N ILE A 187 25.58 -23.28 -21.34
CA ILE A 187 26.87 -23.04 -20.68
C ILE A 187 27.65 -24.35 -20.58
N LYS A 188 27.02 -25.43 -20.11
CA LYS A 188 27.67 -26.75 -20.00
C LYS A 188 28.14 -27.32 -21.34
N GLU A 189 27.38 -27.11 -22.41
CA GLU A 189 27.68 -27.67 -23.74
C GLU A 189 28.70 -26.84 -24.53
N THR A 190 28.74 -25.51 -24.35
CA THR A 190 29.53 -24.60 -25.18
C THR A 190 30.82 -24.11 -24.53
N THR A 191 30.93 -24.20 -23.20
CA THR A 191 32.11 -23.73 -22.49
C THR A 191 33.26 -24.72 -22.64
N LYS A 192 34.38 -24.25 -23.20
CA LYS A 192 35.61 -25.03 -23.30
C LYS A 192 36.41 -24.95 -22.01
N LEU A 193 37.17 -26.00 -21.72
CA LEU A 193 38.15 -25.98 -20.63
C LEU A 193 39.18 -24.87 -20.87
N SER A 194 39.51 -24.12 -19.81
CA SER A 194 40.50 -23.06 -19.88
C SER A 194 41.90 -23.64 -20.08
N SER A 195 42.65 -23.09 -21.02
CA SER A 195 44.08 -23.42 -21.21
C SER A 195 44.96 -22.84 -20.11
N THR A 196 44.50 -21.77 -19.46
CA THR A 196 45.18 -21.12 -18.33
C THR A 196 44.46 -21.48 -17.04
N PRO A 197 45.16 -21.99 -16.01
CA PRO A 197 44.53 -22.30 -14.72
C PRO A 197 43.86 -21.07 -14.13
N LEU A 198 42.57 -21.19 -13.80
CA LEU A 198 41.83 -20.14 -13.10
C LEU A 198 42.22 -20.09 -11.61
N THR A 199 42.16 -18.90 -11.05
CA THR A 199 42.49 -18.58 -9.66
C THR A 199 41.24 -18.08 -8.93
N GLU A 200 41.31 -17.95 -7.59
CA GLU A 200 40.18 -17.47 -6.80
C GLU A 200 39.72 -16.06 -7.24
N SER A 201 40.65 -15.16 -7.60
CA SER A 201 40.32 -13.80 -8.03
C SER A 201 39.57 -13.74 -9.36
N ASP A 202 39.55 -14.83 -10.13
CA ASP A 202 38.76 -14.92 -11.34
C ASP A 202 37.28 -15.13 -11.03
N PHE A 203 36.90 -15.58 -9.84
CA PHE A 203 35.52 -15.88 -9.46
C PHE A 203 34.88 -14.74 -8.66
N ASP A 204 33.71 -14.28 -9.12
CA ASP A 204 32.81 -13.45 -8.31
C ASP A 204 31.88 -14.39 -7.55
N PHE A 205 32.04 -14.52 -6.23
CA PHE A 205 31.20 -15.39 -5.40
C PHE A 205 29.84 -14.75 -5.03
N GLY A 206 29.68 -13.47 -5.34
CA GLY A 206 28.51 -12.68 -5.00
C GLY A 206 28.43 -12.39 -3.51
N GLU A 207 27.27 -12.66 -2.90
CA GLU A 207 27.06 -12.39 -1.48
C GLU A 207 27.77 -13.41 -0.59
N ASP A 208 28.63 -12.93 0.31
CA ASP A 208 29.30 -13.77 1.31
C ASP A 208 28.27 -14.52 2.18
N GLN A 209 28.45 -15.83 2.26
CA GLN A 209 27.67 -16.70 3.14
C GLN A 209 28.57 -17.08 4.32
N SER A 210 28.32 -16.52 5.50
CA SER A 210 29.22 -16.70 6.64
C SER A 210 28.87 -17.88 7.54
N ASN A 211 27.65 -18.43 7.43
CA ASN A 211 27.13 -19.48 8.31
C ASN A 211 26.14 -20.41 7.57
N MET A 212 25.89 -21.60 8.13
CA MET A 212 24.83 -22.50 7.65
C MET A 212 23.47 -21.82 7.73
N GLN A 213 22.73 -21.78 6.63
CA GLN A 213 21.42 -21.16 6.53
C GLN A 213 20.33 -22.20 6.28
N ILE A 214 19.14 -21.92 6.79
CA ILE A 214 17.92 -22.68 6.46
C ILE A 214 17.07 -21.80 5.57
N ILE A 215 16.83 -22.26 4.35
CA ILE A 215 15.93 -21.62 3.38
C ILE A 215 14.75 -22.55 3.11
N LYS A 216 13.57 -21.97 2.97
CA LYS A 216 12.32 -22.71 2.87
C LYS A 216 11.60 -22.44 1.56
N ASN A 217 10.78 -23.39 1.13
CA ASN A 217 9.86 -23.25 -0.01
C ASN A 217 10.60 -22.89 -1.33
N ILE A 218 11.69 -23.58 -1.60
CA ILE A 218 12.45 -23.49 -2.86
C ILE A 218 11.81 -24.40 -3.90
N LYS A 219 11.05 -23.78 -4.82
CA LYS A 219 10.46 -24.50 -5.95
C LYS A 219 11.52 -25.19 -6.81
N ASN A 220 11.15 -26.30 -7.42
CA ASN A 220 11.99 -27.08 -8.34
C ASN A 220 13.33 -27.50 -7.71
N SER A 221 13.36 -27.66 -6.39
CA SER A 221 14.48 -28.20 -5.62
C SER A 221 13.93 -29.17 -4.59
N GLU A 222 14.77 -30.10 -4.15
CA GLU A 222 14.39 -31.06 -3.11
C GLU A 222 14.88 -30.57 -1.75
N SER A 223 14.23 -31.01 -0.67
CA SER A 223 14.77 -30.81 0.68
C SER A 223 16.13 -31.49 0.81
N GLY A 224 17.05 -30.90 1.58
CA GLY A 224 18.40 -31.46 1.77
C GLY A 224 19.45 -30.40 2.09
N TYR A 225 20.71 -30.82 2.12
CA TYR A 225 21.89 -30.00 2.42
C TYR A 225 22.70 -29.80 1.15
N TYR A 226 22.75 -28.56 0.66
CA TYR A 226 23.41 -28.19 -0.59
C TYR A 226 24.76 -27.54 -0.31
N LEU A 227 25.79 -27.92 -1.08
CA LEU A 227 27.08 -27.25 -1.07
C LEU A 227 27.05 -26.05 -2.01
N ILE A 228 26.72 -24.89 -1.45
CA ILE A 228 26.65 -23.64 -2.19
C ILE A 228 28.06 -23.09 -2.38
N ILE A 229 28.40 -22.77 -3.62
CA ILE A 229 29.69 -22.22 -4.01
C ILE A 229 29.61 -20.74 -4.38
N ALA A 230 28.44 -20.20 -4.72
CA ALA A 230 28.23 -18.77 -4.97
C ALA A 230 26.74 -18.38 -4.86
N VAL A 231 26.48 -17.10 -4.55
CA VAL A 231 25.12 -16.55 -4.45
C VAL A 231 25.01 -15.22 -5.18
N HIS A 232 24.18 -15.16 -6.23
CA HIS A 232 24.02 -13.96 -7.06
C HIS A 232 22.55 -13.53 -7.17
N SER A 233 22.31 -12.23 -7.25
CA SER A 233 20.98 -11.67 -7.54
C SER A 233 20.74 -11.43 -9.04
N SER A 234 21.79 -11.48 -9.88
CA SER A 234 21.72 -11.23 -11.32
C SER A 234 21.93 -12.50 -12.14
N VAL A 235 21.20 -12.63 -13.25
CA VAL A 235 21.37 -13.69 -14.24
C VAL A 235 22.77 -13.66 -14.87
N GLU A 236 23.28 -12.47 -15.14
CA GLU A 236 24.57 -12.25 -15.81
C GLU A 236 25.73 -12.78 -14.96
N LYS A 237 25.82 -12.36 -13.69
CA LYS A 237 26.86 -12.86 -12.77
C LYS A 237 26.74 -14.36 -12.48
N ARG A 238 25.51 -14.88 -12.38
CA ARG A 238 25.28 -16.34 -12.27
C ARG A 238 25.89 -17.06 -13.46
N ASP A 239 25.58 -16.62 -14.68
CA ASP A 239 26.06 -17.24 -15.91
C ASP A 239 27.59 -17.11 -16.06
N GLU A 240 28.16 -15.97 -15.67
CA GLU A 240 29.61 -15.77 -15.64
C GLU A 240 30.30 -16.74 -14.67
N PHE A 241 29.78 -16.88 -13.45
CA PHE A 241 30.33 -17.82 -12.47
C PHE A 241 30.21 -19.28 -12.96
N LEU A 242 29.05 -19.68 -13.47
CA LEU A 242 28.83 -21.01 -14.04
C LEU A 242 29.80 -21.29 -15.20
N THR A 243 30.00 -20.32 -16.10
CA THR A 243 30.94 -20.44 -17.22
C THR A 243 32.36 -20.65 -16.71
N LYS A 244 32.81 -19.87 -15.72
CA LYS A 244 34.15 -20.04 -15.13
C LYS A 244 34.31 -21.37 -14.39
N ALA A 245 33.27 -21.83 -13.70
CA ALA A 245 33.28 -23.13 -13.02
C ALA A 245 33.39 -24.29 -14.02
N VAL A 246 32.63 -24.25 -15.12
CA VAL A 246 32.71 -25.23 -16.21
C VAL A 246 34.09 -25.17 -16.90
N ALA A 247 34.61 -23.96 -17.17
CA ALA A 247 35.94 -23.78 -17.74
C ALA A 247 37.07 -24.29 -16.83
N ALA A 248 36.86 -24.27 -15.50
CA ALA A 248 37.75 -24.86 -14.50
C ALA A 248 37.60 -26.39 -14.35
N GLY A 249 36.70 -27.01 -15.11
CA GLY A 249 36.45 -28.45 -15.14
C GLY A 249 35.29 -28.94 -14.27
N ARG A 250 34.44 -28.06 -13.72
CA ARG A 250 33.26 -28.44 -12.91
C ARG A 250 31.98 -28.38 -13.75
N SER A 251 31.66 -29.46 -14.45
CA SER A 251 30.48 -29.55 -15.34
C SER A 251 29.17 -29.93 -14.64
N ASP A 252 29.25 -30.49 -13.43
CA ASP A 252 28.12 -30.92 -12.60
C ASP A 252 27.49 -29.78 -11.78
N VAL A 253 27.90 -28.52 -12.02
CA VAL A 253 27.28 -27.34 -11.41
C VAL A 253 25.78 -27.22 -11.75
N ASN A 254 25.00 -26.74 -10.79
CA ASN A 254 23.58 -26.47 -10.91
C ASN A 254 23.24 -25.26 -10.02
N PHE A 255 22.00 -24.80 -10.07
CA PHE A 255 21.53 -23.76 -9.18
C PHE A 255 20.03 -23.88 -8.91
N PHE A 256 19.58 -23.26 -7.84
CA PHE A 256 18.17 -22.97 -7.63
C PHE A 256 17.96 -21.48 -7.39
N TYR A 257 16.74 -21.01 -7.66
CA TYR A 257 16.36 -19.62 -7.43
C TYR A 257 15.41 -19.50 -6.25
N ASN A 258 15.79 -18.70 -5.25
CA ASN A 258 14.93 -18.36 -4.13
C ASN A 258 14.14 -17.10 -4.47
N VAL A 259 12.84 -17.27 -4.73
CA VAL A 259 11.91 -16.18 -5.08
C VAL A 259 11.78 -15.16 -3.95
N THR A 260 11.88 -15.61 -2.70
CA THR A 260 11.75 -14.75 -1.52
C THR A 260 12.90 -13.75 -1.43
N THR A 261 14.13 -14.20 -1.72
CA THR A 261 15.33 -13.35 -1.63
C THR A 261 15.76 -12.80 -2.99
N SER A 262 15.14 -13.26 -4.08
CA SER A 262 15.52 -12.96 -5.47
C SER A 262 16.97 -13.33 -5.79
N LYS A 263 17.43 -14.49 -5.29
CA LYS A 263 18.83 -14.94 -5.42
C LYS A 263 18.96 -16.33 -6.04
N TYR A 264 19.97 -16.50 -6.87
CA TYR A 264 20.48 -17.77 -7.37
C TYR A 264 21.52 -18.32 -6.41
N TYR A 265 21.33 -19.56 -5.99
CA TYR A 265 22.27 -20.32 -5.18
C TYR A 265 22.90 -21.39 -6.06
N ILE A 266 24.19 -21.24 -6.34
CA ILE A 266 24.93 -22.14 -7.24
C ILE A 266 25.56 -23.25 -6.39
N TYR A 267 25.38 -24.49 -6.79
CA TYR A 267 25.87 -25.68 -6.10
C TYR A 267 26.36 -26.74 -7.09
N TYR A 268 27.00 -27.80 -6.62
CA TYR A 268 27.26 -29.00 -7.45
C TYR A 268 26.92 -30.31 -6.72
N GLU A 269 26.71 -30.27 -5.41
CA GLU A 269 26.43 -31.45 -4.58
C GLU A 269 25.27 -31.16 -3.62
N LYS A 270 24.46 -32.20 -3.37
CA LYS A 270 23.35 -32.23 -2.44
C LYS A 270 23.44 -33.52 -1.62
N PHE A 271 23.19 -33.42 -0.33
CA PHE A 271 23.13 -34.54 0.60
C PHE A 271 21.81 -34.56 1.37
N GLU A 272 21.34 -35.74 1.77
CA GLU A 272 20.16 -35.87 2.63
C GLU A 272 20.47 -35.52 4.09
N GLY A 273 21.69 -35.82 4.55
CA GLY A 273 22.12 -35.62 5.93
C GLY A 273 23.21 -34.56 6.09
N LEU A 274 23.20 -33.90 7.26
CA LEU A 274 24.19 -32.88 7.61
C LEU A 274 25.59 -33.47 7.80
N ALA A 275 25.69 -34.72 8.24
CA ALA A 275 26.97 -35.38 8.49
C ALA A 275 27.77 -35.57 7.19
N GLU A 276 27.09 -36.02 6.13
CA GLU A 276 27.67 -36.21 4.81
C GLU A 276 28.06 -34.87 4.18
N ALA A 277 27.20 -33.86 4.29
CA ALA A 277 27.49 -32.52 3.78
C ALA A 277 28.70 -31.88 4.49
N THR A 278 28.80 -32.03 5.82
CA THR A 278 29.94 -31.55 6.61
C THR A 278 31.24 -32.23 6.17
N LYS A 279 31.22 -33.55 6.02
CA LYS A 279 32.39 -34.31 5.54
C LYS A 279 32.82 -33.88 4.13
N ALA A 280 31.88 -33.62 3.24
CA ALA A 280 32.17 -33.13 1.89
C ALA A 280 32.76 -31.70 1.92
N LEU A 281 32.26 -30.83 2.79
CA LEU A 281 32.80 -29.48 2.99
C LEU A 281 34.24 -29.51 3.52
N GLU A 282 34.54 -30.41 4.48
CA GLU A 282 35.88 -30.62 5.02
C GLU A 282 36.86 -31.18 3.97
N THR A 283 36.36 -31.95 3.01
CA THR A 283 37.16 -32.60 1.95
C THR A 283 37.10 -31.89 0.59
N LYS A 284 36.55 -30.66 0.54
CA LYS A 284 36.30 -29.88 -0.69
C LYS A 284 37.52 -29.61 -1.58
N GLY A 285 38.74 -29.79 -1.06
CA GLY A 285 39.98 -29.53 -1.78
C GLY A 285 40.23 -28.05 -2.11
N ASN A 286 41.23 -27.79 -2.96
CA ASN A 286 41.79 -26.44 -3.18
C ASN A 286 41.43 -25.86 -4.56
N LYS A 287 40.33 -26.29 -5.16
CA LYS A 287 39.86 -25.72 -6.43
C LYS A 287 39.38 -24.28 -6.20
N PRO A 288 39.65 -23.34 -7.13
CA PRO A 288 39.38 -21.92 -6.91
C PRO A 288 37.90 -21.62 -6.64
N TYR A 289 36.98 -22.34 -7.28
CA TYR A 289 35.53 -22.19 -7.06
C TYR A 289 35.03 -22.70 -5.70
N ASN A 290 35.88 -23.35 -4.89
CA ASN A 290 35.52 -23.89 -3.56
C ASN A 290 35.88 -22.96 -2.39
N SER A 291 36.54 -21.82 -2.65
CA SER A 291 37.06 -20.93 -1.60
C SER A 291 35.97 -20.44 -0.64
N LYS A 292 34.78 -20.11 -1.16
CA LYS A 292 33.64 -19.59 -0.37
C LYS A 292 32.51 -20.60 -0.16
N MET A 293 32.82 -21.89 -0.30
CA MET A 293 31.81 -22.94 -0.17
C MET A 293 31.19 -23.01 1.22
N VAL A 294 29.87 -23.14 1.28
CA VAL A 294 29.09 -23.33 2.52
C VAL A 294 27.98 -24.35 2.36
N ILE A 295 27.45 -24.82 3.50
CA ILE A 295 26.26 -25.68 3.54
C ILE A 295 25.02 -24.82 3.70
N VAL A 296 24.01 -25.04 2.86
CA VAL A 296 22.67 -24.46 3.01
C VAL A 296 21.64 -25.58 3.07
N LYS A 297 20.78 -25.54 4.09
CA LYS A 297 19.65 -26.47 4.25
C LYS A 297 18.44 -25.93 3.51
N VAL A 298 17.89 -26.71 2.60
CA VAL A 298 16.60 -26.47 1.93
C VAL A 298 15.52 -27.29 2.62
N GLU A 299 14.41 -26.64 2.98
CA GLU A 299 13.20 -27.28 3.54
C GLU A 299 11.97 -26.92 2.68
N ASN A 300 11.43 -27.91 1.99
CA ASN A 300 10.21 -27.84 1.19
C ASN A 300 9.06 -28.63 1.80
#